data_AF-A0A9Q9ERZ2-F1
#
_entry.id   AF-A0A9Q9ERZ2-F1
#
_cell.length_a   1.000
_cell.length_b   1.000
_cell.length_c   1.000
_cell.angle_alpha   90.00
_cell.angle_beta   90.00
_cell.angle_gamma   90.00
#
_symmetry.space_group_name_H-M   'P 1'
#
loop_
_entity.id
_entity.type
_entity.pdbx_description
1 polymer ?
#
loop_
_entity_poly.entity_id
_entity_poly.type
_entity_poly.pdbx_seq_one_letter_code
_entity_poly.pdbx_strand_id
1 'polypeptide(L)'
;MYIVESVFDLSYLALVMALSIKLLLQKDRTAKLFGLMALLLGAGDSFHLLPRVISMWHKGGFEANAFYLSIGVLITSITMTIFYLMFYHYYKIKTNTSSKHKDILIYGLAVIRLILTVMPQNEWGMADASYTWSIIRNIPFAVLGAVLIYFFYKARKTPGLEHMALLTALSFLFYLPVVLFSKTVPVVGSLMMPKTVAYVGIVYVGFKHFIPKFSLRSILENSFVYLILGLAAGVFFREFTKFNGFDGVSYLSLMHAHVLVLGVVLSLAAYLAFKQVPSLDEKKLACVRRANYFWNMGLLITVVLMLLRGIITVLGNNYTSKAQYAALSGIAGIGHILLAFGLIYTFLIILKTRED
;
A
#
# COMPACT_ATOMS: atom_id res chain seq x y z
N MET A 1 14.04 -13.42 -8.32
CA MET A 1 13.67 -11.99 -8.23
C MET A 1 12.15 -11.80 -8.16
N TYR A 2 11.36 -12.37 -9.08
CA TYR A 2 9.91 -12.15 -9.18
C TYR A 2 9.11 -12.44 -7.91
N ILE A 3 9.42 -13.50 -7.15
CA ILE A 3 8.74 -13.79 -5.88
C ILE A 3 8.91 -12.64 -4.89
N VAL A 4 10.14 -12.19 -4.67
CA VAL A 4 10.45 -11.14 -3.69
C VAL A 4 9.73 -9.85 -4.06
N GLU A 5 9.84 -9.47 -5.33
CA GLU A 5 9.22 -8.25 -5.85
C GLU A 5 7.69 -8.30 -5.82
N SER A 6 7.09 -9.41 -6.24
CA SER A 6 5.64 -9.60 -6.18
C SER A 6 5.11 -9.58 -4.76
N VAL A 7 5.77 -10.28 -3.83
CA VAL A 7 5.37 -10.27 -2.41
C VAL A 7 5.53 -8.86 -1.83
N PHE A 8 6.60 -8.14 -2.17
CA PHE A 8 6.82 -6.77 -1.74
C PHE A 8 5.72 -5.83 -2.24
N ASP A 9 5.42 -5.82 -3.54
CA ASP A 9 4.44 -4.93 -4.16
C ASP A 9 3.03 -5.18 -3.63
N LEU A 10 2.62 -6.45 -3.50
CA LEU A 10 1.32 -6.82 -2.96
C LEU A 10 1.21 -6.52 -1.45
N SER A 11 2.28 -6.73 -0.68
CA SER A 11 2.31 -6.39 0.75
C SER A 11 2.24 -4.88 0.96
N TYR A 12 2.94 -4.11 0.11
CA TYR A 12 2.88 -2.65 0.08
C TYR A 12 1.44 -2.16 -0.13
N LEU A 13 0.78 -2.64 -1.20
CA LEU A 13 -0.59 -2.24 -1.51
C LEU A 13 -1.53 -2.60 -0.36
N ALA A 14 -1.47 -3.84 0.15
CA ALA A 14 -2.30 -4.26 1.26
C ALA A 14 -2.10 -3.40 2.51
N LEU A 15 -0.83 -3.09 2.87
CA LEU A 15 -0.51 -2.29 4.04
C LEU A 15 -0.96 -0.83 3.89
N VAL A 16 -0.66 -0.17 2.78
CA VAL A 16 -1.05 1.24 2.57
C VAL A 16 -2.56 1.38 2.50
N MET A 17 -3.26 0.46 1.84
CA MET A 17 -4.72 0.44 1.81
C MET A 17 -5.29 0.23 3.22
N ALA A 18 -4.73 -0.69 4.00
CA ALA A 18 -5.19 -0.93 5.37
C ALA A 18 -5.00 0.30 6.29
N LEU A 19 -3.81 0.91 6.26
CA LEU A 19 -3.50 2.08 7.09
C LEU A 19 -4.31 3.31 6.67
N SER A 20 -4.51 3.52 5.37
CA SER A 20 -5.30 4.64 4.84
C SER A 20 -6.77 4.56 5.25
N ILE A 21 -7.41 3.38 5.11
CA ILE A 21 -8.78 3.17 5.55
C ILE A 21 -8.90 3.42 7.06
N LYS A 22 -7.94 2.94 7.86
CA LYS A 22 -7.96 3.15 9.31
C LYS A 22 -7.82 4.62 9.72
N LEU A 23 -7.05 5.41 8.97
CA LEU A 23 -6.97 6.86 9.13
C LEU A 23 -8.30 7.56 8.77
N LEU A 24 -9.00 7.09 7.74
CA LEU A 24 -10.31 7.62 7.34
C LEU A 24 -11.41 7.40 8.39
N LEU A 25 -11.27 6.37 9.23
CA LEU A 25 -12.18 6.10 10.35
C LEU A 25 -11.98 7.03 11.55
N GLN A 26 -10.92 7.83 11.58
CA GLN A 26 -10.67 8.78 12.65
C GLN A 26 -11.61 9.98 12.57
N LYS A 27 -11.97 10.56 13.71
CA LYS A 27 -12.83 11.75 13.75
C LYS A 27 -12.10 13.03 13.30
N ASP A 28 -10.78 13.07 13.51
CA ASP A 28 -9.95 14.22 13.16
C ASP A 28 -9.92 14.44 11.63
N ARG A 29 -10.23 15.68 11.20
CA ARG A 29 -10.26 16.04 9.77
C ARG A 29 -8.88 15.93 9.14
N THR A 30 -7.83 16.23 9.89
CA THR A 30 -6.45 16.15 9.40
C THR A 30 -6.03 14.69 9.20
N ALA A 31 -6.42 13.78 10.10
CA ALA A 31 -6.25 12.34 9.94
C ALA A 31 -6.98 11.81 8.70
N LYS A 32 -8.22 12.27 8.45
CA LYS A 32 -8.97 11.90 7.23
C LYS A 32 -8.28 12.40 5.96
N LEU A 33 -7.80 13.64 5.94
CA LEU A 33 -7.02 14.18 4.81
C LEU A 33 -5.79 13.32 4.53
N PHE A 34 -5.04 12.98 5.59
CA PHE A 34 -3.86 12.13 5.47
C PHE A 34 -4.22 10.70 5.01
N GLY A 35 -5.35 10.17 5.49
CA GLY A 35 -5.93 8.92 5.04
C GLY A 35 -6.31 8.93 3.55
N LEU A 36 -6.96 9.98 3.07
CA LEU A 36 -7.27 10.15 1.63
C LEU A 36 -6.01 10.25 0.79
N MET A 37 -5.00 10.96 1.27
CA MET A 37 -3.69 11.07 0.61
C MET A 37 -3.03 9.69 0.48
N ALA A 38 -2.99 8.90 1.55
CA ALA A 38 -2.46 7.54 1.54
C ALA A 38 -3.29 6.57 0.68
N LEU A 39 -4.62 6.72 0.68
CA LEU A 39 -5.52 5.92 -0.16
C LEU A 39 -5.28 6.20 -1.64
N LEU A 40 -5.15 7.48 -2.02
CA LEU A 40 -4.85 7.91 -3.39
C LEU A 40 -3.51 7.36 -3.87
N LEU A 41 -2.50 7.35 -3.00
CA LEU A 41 -1.20 6.75 -3.29
C LEU A 41 -1.32 5.24 -3.55
N GLY A 42 -1.91 4.48 -2.62
CA GLY A 42 -2.07 3.03 -2.77
C GLY A 42 -2.94 2.64 -3.96
N ALA A 43 -4.07 3.32 -4.16
CA ALA A 43 -4.96 3.08 -5.30
C ALA A 43 -4.28 3.45 -6.63
N GLY A 44 -3.59 4.60 -6.69
CA GLY A 44 -2.87 5.05 -7.88
C GLY A 44 -1.72 4.14 -8.28
N ASP A 45 -0.95 3.66 -7.30
CA ASP A 45 0.14 2.71 -7.54
C ASP A 45 -0.39 1.32 -7.96
N SER A 46 -1.59 0.93 -7.52
CA SER A 46 -2.17 -0.37 -7.89
C SER A 46 -2.34 -0.54 -9.41
N PHE A 47 -2.61 0.54 -10.15
CA PHE A 47 -2.73 0.53 -11.61
C PHE A 47 -1.42 0.26 -12.34
N HIS A 48 -0.28 0.40 -11.67
CA HIS A 48 1.03 0.05 -12.23
C HIS A 48 1.58 -1.25 -11.61
N LEU A 49 1.47 -1.41 -10.29
CA LEU A 49 2.04 -2.54 -9.56
C LEU A 49 1.28 -3.85 -9.82
N LEU A 50 -0.05 -3.85 -9.90
CA LEU A 50 -0.79 -5.08 -10.22
C LEU A 50 -0.48 -5.57 -11.65
N PRO A 51 -0.52 -4.73 -12.71
CA PRO A 51 -0.07 -5.15 -14.03
C PRO A 51 1.39 -5.61 -14.05
N ARG A 52 2.28 -4.98 -13.27
CA ARG A 52 3.68 -5.41 -13.12
C ARG A 52 3.78 -6.81 -12.51
N VAL A 53 3.07 -7.10 -11.43
CA VAL A 53 3.02 -8.45 -10.84
C VAL A 53 2.45 -9.45 -11.86
N ILE A 54 1.34 -9.13 -12.52
CA ILE A 54 0.75 -9.97 -13.57
C ILE A 54 1.77 -10.26 -14.67
N SER A 55 2.51 -9.25 -15.12
CA SER A 55 3.53 -9.36 -16.17
C SER A 55 4.67 -10.31 -15.81
N MET A 56 5.12 -10.31 -14.55
CA MET A 56 6.17 -11.24 -14.09
C MET A 56 5.76 -12.70 -14.20
N TRP A 57 4.45 -12.97 -14.12
CA TRP A 57 3.88 -14.30 -14.09
C TRP A 57 3.03 -14.62 -15.33
N HIS A 58 3.09 -13.78 -16.36
CA HIS A 58 2.39 -14.01 -17.63
C HIS A 58 3.33 -14.64 -18.67
N LYS A 59 2.83 -15.51 -19.56
CA LYS A 59 3.65 -16.23 -20.56
C LYS A 59 4.38 -15.28 -21.51
N GLY A 60 3.69 -14.22 -21.98
CA GLY A 60 4.28 -13.18 -22.82
C GLY A 60 5.01 -12.07 -22.05
N GLY A 61 5.27 -12.25 -20.75
CA GLY A 61 6.04 -11.33 -19.93
C GLY A 61 5.50 -9.90 -19.87
N PHE A 62 6.43 -8.94 -19.82
CA PHE A 62 6.14 -7.50 -19.78
C PHE A 62 5.62 -6.95 -21.11
N GLU A 63 6.01 -7.53 -22.25
CA GLU A 63 5.58 -7.10 -23.58
C GLU A 63 4.08 -7.30 -23.79
N ALA A 64 3.55 -8.46 -23.38
CA ALA A 64 2.12 -8.77 -23.48
C ALA A 64 1.22 -7.83 -22.67
N ASN A 65 1.78 -7.16 -21.66
CA ASN A 65 1.06 -6.26 -20.76
C ASN A 65 1.53 -4.80 -20.90
N ALA A 66 2.30 -4.50 -21.94
CA ALA A 66 2.95 -3.20 -22.12
C ALA A 66 1.94 -2.03 -22.13
N PHE A 67 0.78 -2.24 -22.75
CA PHE A 67 -0.33 -1.29 -22.71
C PHE A 67 -0.78 -0.96 -21.27
N TYR A 68 -1.09 -1.98 -20.47
CA TYR A 68 -1.54 -1.81 -19.08
C TYR A 68 -0.46 -1.19 -18.20
N LEU A 69 0.80 -1.56 -18.40
CA LEU A 69 1.94 -0.96 -17.70
C LEU A 69 2.08 0.52 -18.03
N SER A 70 1.96 0.89 -19.31
CA SER A 70 2.06 2.26 -19.81
C SER A 70 0.92 3.13 -19.27
N ILE A 71 -0.33 2.64 -19.35
CA ILE A 71 -1.50 3.32 -18.75
C ILE A 71 -1.37 3.41 -17.22
N GLY A 72 -0.84 2.39 -16.57
CA GLY A 72 -0.54 2.40 -15.14
C GLY A 72 0.39 3.55 -14.76
N VAL A 73 1.48 3.76 -15.51
CA VAL A 73 2.42 4.87 -15.28
C VAL A 73 1.76 6.24 -15.50
N LEU A 74 0.85 6.38 -16.48
CA LEU A 74 0.04 7.58 -16.66
C LEU A 74 -0.80 7.88 -15.42
N ILE A 75 -1.57 6.90 -14.95
CA ILE A 75 -2.43 7.04 -13.77
C ILE A 75 -1.58 7.39 -12.56
N THR A 76 -0.49 6.67 -12.32
CA THR A 76 0.46 6.95 -11.23
C THR A 76 1.07 8.35 -11.36
N SER A 77 1.38 8.84 -12.55
CA SER A 77 1.90 10.22 -12.74
C SER A 77 0.88 11.27 -12.26
N ILE A 78 -0.39 11.09 -12.61
CA ILE A 78 -1.48 11.97 -12.19
C ILE A 78 -1.71 11.87 -10.68
N THR A 79 -1.88 10.66 -10.14
CA THR A 79 -2.19 10.45 -8.72
C THR A 79 -1.04 10.89 -7.82
N MET A 80 0.22 10.69 -8.23
CA MET A 80 1.38 11.21 -7.50
C MET A 80 1.40 12.74 -7.49
N THR A 81 1.00 13.40 -8.58
CA THR A 81 0.89 14.87 -8.58
C THR A 81 -0.12 15.35 -7.56
N ILE A 82 -1.31 14.72 -7.56
CA ILE A 82 -2.37 15.06 -6.61
C ILE A 82 -1.96 14.71 -5.17
N PHE A 83 -1.26 13.60 -4.95
CA PHE A 83 -0.69 13.24 -3.65
C PHE A 83 0.19 14.37 -3.09
N TYR A 84 1.13 14.90 -3.89
CA TYR A 84 2.00 15.99 -3.42
C TYR A 84 1.24 17.31 -3.20
N LEU A 85 0.17 17.57 -3.95
CA LEU A 85 -0.73 18.71 -3.66
C LEU A 85 -1.46 18.53 -2.32
N MET A 86 -1.96 17.32 -2.05
CA MET A 86 -2.59 17.00 -0.76
C MET A 86 -1.56 17.04 0.38
N PHE A 87 -0.32 16.63 0.12
CA PHE A 87 0.76 16.66 1.10
C PHE A 87 1.18 18.10 1.44
N TYR A 88 1.18 18.98 0.44
CA TYR A 88 1.31 20.43 0.66
C TYR A 88 0.14 21.00 1.46
N HIS A 89 -1.10 20.57 1.18
CA HIS A 89 -2.26 21.00 1.98
C HIS A 89 -2.15 20.54 3.44
N TYR A 90 -1.70 19.31 3.68
CA TYR A 90 -1.37 18.81 5.01
C TYR A 90 -0.31 19.66 5.71
N TYR A 91 0.76 20.05 4.99
CA TYR A 91 1.77 20.99 5.48
C TYR A 91 1.15 22.34 5.89
N LYS A 92 0.26 22.92 5.07
CA LYS A 92 -0.40 24.21 5.37
C LYS A 92 -1.21 24.14 6.65
N ILE A 93 -2.00 23.07 6.84
CA ILE A 93 -2.80 22.87 8.05
C ILE A 93 -1.89 22.75 9.27
N LYS A 94 -0.83 21.94 9.20
CA LYS A 94 0.09 21.70 10.32
C LYS A 94 0.90 22.92 10.74
N THR A 95 1.25 23.77 9.77
CA THR A 95 2.05 24.98 10.02
C THR A 95 1.21 26.24 10.18
N ASN A 96 -0.12 26.14 10.05
CA ASN A 96 -1.07 27.27 9.99
C ASN A 96 -0.58 28.41 9.06
N THR A 97 0.09 28.05 7.96
CA THR A 97 0.71 29.02 7.06
C THR A 97 -0.11 29.17 5.79
N SER A 98 -0.46 30.41 5.45
CA SER A 98 -1.08 30.78 4.17
C SER A 98 -0.14 31.75 3.45
N SER A 99 0.41 31.34 2.31
CA SER A 99 1.31 32.17 1.51
C SER A 99 0.97 32.03 0.03
N LYS A 100 0.51 33.14 -0.57
CA LYS A 100 0.15 33.19 -1.99
C LYS A 100 1.31 32.76 -2.89
N HIS A 101 2.54 33.16 -2.58
CA HIS A 101 3.72 32.77 -3.36
C HIS A 101 3.97 31.26 -3.33
N LYS A 102 3.87 30.63 -2.14
CA LYS A 102 4.01 29.17 -2.03
C LYS A 102 2.89 28.45 -2.77
N ASP A 103 1.66 28.94 -2.65
CA ASP A 103 0.51 28.36 -3.35
C ASP A 103 0.68 28.43 -4.87
N ILE A 104 1.01 29.60 -5.43
CA ILE A 104 1.25 29.77 -6.87
C ILE A 104 2.37 28.86 -7.36
N LEU A 105 3.48 28.76 -6.62
CA LEU A 105 4.60 27.89 -6.98
C LEU A 105 4.17 26.41 -7.04
N ILE A 106 3.54 25.91 -5.98
CA ILE A 106 3.16 24.51 -5.87
C ILE A 106 2.06 24.14 -6.87
N TYR A 107 0.99 24.92 -6.95
CA TYR A 107 -0.11 24.66 -7.88
C TYR A 107 0.33 24.86 -9.33
N GLY A 108 1.17 25.86 -9.62
CA GLY A 108 1.74 26.07 -10.95
C GLY A 108 2.56 24.89 -11.43
N LEU A 109 3.50 24.38 -10.60
CA LEU A 109 4.30 23.19 -10.93
C LEU A 109 3.43 21.95 -11.16
N ALA A 110 2.38 21.76 -10.36
CA ALA A 110 1.46 20.64 -10.52
C ALA A 110 0.63 20.74 -11.82
N VAL A 111 0.09 21.92 -12.14
CA VAL A 111 -0.65 22.14 -13.39
C VAL A 111 0.24 21.91 -14.60
N ILE A 112 1.46 22.45 -14.60
CA ILE A 112 2.46 22.21 -15.65
C ILE A 112 2.71 20.70 -15.80
N ARG A 113 2.93 19.98 -14.69
CA ARG A 113 3.15 18.54 -14.72
C ARG A 113 1.95 17.79 -15.31
N LEU A 114 0.73 18.12 -14.91
CA LEU A 114 -0.48 17.46 -15.40
C LEU A 114 -0.66 17.67 -16.91
N ILE A 115 -0.46 18.90 -17.39
CA ILE A 115 -0.49 19.23 -18.83
C ILE A 115 0.55 18.40 -19.58
N LEU A 116 1.81 18.40 -19.12
CA LEU A 116 2.88 17.63 -19.74
C LEU A 116 2.63 16.11 -19.68
N THR A 117 1.87 15.64 -18.69
CA THR A 117 1.54 14.22 -18.53
C THR A 117 0.47 13.77 -19.52
N VAL A 118 -0.54 14.59 -19.82
CA VAL A 118 -1.64 14.21 -20.74
C VAL A 118 -1.30 14.46 -22.21
N MET A 119 -0.20 15.14 -22.51
CA MET A 119 0.25 15.41 -23.87
C MET A 119 0.46 14.11 -24.68
N PRO A 120 0.00 14.04 -25.94
CA PRO A 120 0.04 12.81 -26.74
C PRO A 120 1.48 12.32 -27.02
N GLN A 121 2.46 13.20 -26.98
CA GLN A 121 3.88 12.89 -27.20
C GLN A 121 4.49 11.97 -26.12
N ASN A 122 3.77 11.71 -25.03
CA ASN A 122 4.15 10.69 -24.06
C ASN A 122 3.97 9.27 -24.59
N GLU A 123 3.19 9.08 -25.66
CA GLU A 123 2.96 7.77 -26.32
C GLU A 123 2.42 6.73 -25.34
N TRP A 124 1.45 7.14 -24.51
CA TRP A 124 0.79 6.24 -23.58
C TRP A 124 0.10 5.08 -24.29
N GLY A 125 0.12 3.90 -23.66
CA GLY A 125 -0.38 2.66 -24.25
C GLY A 125 0.62 1.95 -25.17
N MET A 126 1.74 2.59 -25.53
CA MET A 126 2.81 1.96 -26.30
C MET A 126 3.84 1.29 -25.38
N ALA A 127 4.50 0.24 -25.88
CA ALA A 127 5.58 -0.44 -25.16
C ALA A 127 6.80 0.46 -24.94
N ASP A 128 7.13 1.28 -25.93
CA ASP A 128 8.27 2.19 -25.91
C ASP A 128 7.88 3.63 -25.66
N ALA A 129 7.07 3.89 -24.62
CA ALA A 129 6.63 5.25 -24.27
C ALA A 129 7.81 6.24 -24.21
N SER A 130 7.66 7.44 -24.78
CA SER A 130 8.75 8.39 -25.01
C SER A 130 9.65 8.65 -23.77
N TYR A 131 10.95 8.38 -23.91
CA TYR A 131 11.95 8.65 -22.87
C TYR A 131 12.11 10.15 -22.61
N THR A 132 12.20 10.96 -23.66
CA THR A 132 12.36 12.42 -23.56
C THR A 132 11.20 13.07 -22.82
N TRP A 133 9.96 12.70 -23.16
CA TRP A 133 8.78 13.22 -22.49
C TRP A 133 8.64 12.72 -21.05
N SER A 134 9.14 11.51 -20.76
CA SER A 134 9.28 11.03 -19.38
C SER A 134 10.20 11.94 -18.56
N ILE A 135 11.31 12.42 -19.11
CA ILE A 135 12.17 13.40 -18.41
C ILE A 135 11.43 14.72 -18.23
N ILE A 136 10.89 15.27 -19.32
CA ILE A 136 10.26 16.61 -19.34
C ILE A 136 9.12 16.70 -18.31
N ARG A 137 8.20 15.73 -18.25
CA ARG A 137 7.07 15.74 -17.29
C ARG A 137 7.53 15.56 -15.84
N ASN A 138 8.71 14.96 -15.62
CA ASN A 138 9.24 14.72 -14.28
C ASN A 138 10.14 15.85 -13.76
N ILE A 139 10.59 16.80 -14.61
CA ILE A 139 11.30 18.00 -14.16
C ILE A 139 10.43 18.84 -13.20
N PRO A 140 9.19 19.25 -13.54
CA PRO A 140 8.34 19.97 -12.58
C PRO A 140 8.06 19.17 -11.32
N PHE A 141 8.00 17.83 -11.42
CA PHE A 141 7.81 16.97 -10.26
C PHE A 141 9.01 16.97 -9.31
N ALA A 142 10.23 16.88 -9.87
CA ALA A 142 11.45 16.92 -9.09
C ALA A 142 11.58 18.27 -8.36
N VAL A 143 11.26 19.37 -9.04
CA VAL A 143 11.23 20.71 -8.43
C VAL A 143 10.16 20.78 -7.33
N LEU A 144 8.94 20.29 -7.58
CA LEU A 144 7.86 20.22 -6.58
C LEU A 144 8.31 19.45 -5.33
N GLY A 145 8.97 18.31 -5.54
CA GLY A 145 9.56 17.49 -4.48
C GLY A 145 10.60 18.25 -3.67
N ALA A 146 11.57 18.87 -4.34
CA ALA A 146 12.63 19.66 -3.69
C ALA A 146 12.07 20.81 -2.84
N VAL A 147 11.08 21.53 -3.36
CA VAL A 147 10.39 22.62 -2.64
C VAL A 147 9.69 22.08 -1.39
N LEU A 148 8.99 20.95 -1.49
CA LEU A 148 8.30 20.36 -0.34
C LEU A 148 9.26 19.78 0.70
N ILE A 149 10.37 19.17 0.28
CA ILE A 149 11.45 18.75 1.17
C ILE A 149 11.96 19.95 1.97
N TYR A 150 12.22 21.08 1.32
CA TYR A 150 12.65 22.31 1.99
C TYR A 150 11.60 22.82 2.99
N PHE A 151 10.32 22.84 2.61
CA PHE A 151 9.22 23.25 3.49
C PHE A 151 9.10 22.36 4.73
N PHE A 152 9.12 21.04 4.56
CA PHE A 152 9.09 20.10 5.68
C PHE A 152 10.33 20.20 6.55
N TYR A 153 11.52 20.43 5.97
CA TYR A 153 12.75 20.59 6.74
C TYR A 153 12.66 21.82 7.66
N LYS A 154 12.13 22.94 7.15
CA LYS A 154 11.90 24.14 7.97
C LYS A 154 10.86 23.89 9.07
N ALA A 155 9.86 23.06 8.81
CA ALA A 155 8.79 22.72 9.74
C ALA A 155 9.02 21.42 10.55
N ARG A 156 10.23 20.86 10.55
CA ARG A 156 10.53 19.55 11.20
C ARG A 156 10.32 19.51 12.72
N LYS A 157 10.14 20.68 13.36
CA LYS A 157 9.80 20.78 14.79
C LYS A 157 8.29 20.69 15.04
N THR A 158 7.47 20.74 14.00
CA THR A 158 6.01 20.67 14.11
C THR A 158 5.56 19.21 14.25
N PRO A 159 4.72 18.88 15.25
CA PRO A 159 4.22 17.53 15.45
C PRO A 159 3.52 16.93 14.22
N GLY A 160 4.01 15.77 13.79
CA GLY A 160 3.53 15.05 12.60
C GLY A 160 4.22 15.45 11.29
N LEU A 161 5.24 16.33 11.33
CA LEU A 161 6.09 16.72 10.19
C LEU A 161 7.56 16.33 10.38
N GLU A 162 7.95 15.75 11.50
CA GLU A 162 9.34 15.60 11.95
C GLU A 162 10.21 14.84 10.95
N HIS A 163 9.66 13.75 10.40
CA HIS A 163 10.36 12.85 9.49
C HIS A 163 9.97 13.08 8.01
N MET A 164 9.03 13.99 7.74
CA MET A 164 8.44 14.13 6.39
C MET A 164 9.47 14.62 5.37
N ALA A 165 10.39 15.51 5.75
CA ALA A 165 11.47 15.96 4.89
C ALA A 165 12.41 14.81 4.50
N LEU A 166 12.88 14.04 5.49
CA LEU A 166 13.81 12.91 5.25
C LEU A 166 13.17 11.84 4.38
N LEU A 167 11.94 11.43 4.69
CA LEU A 167 11.25 10.37 3.94
C LEU A 167 10.95 10.81 2.50
N THR A 168 10.56 12.07 2.31
CA THR A 168 10.36 12.63 0.96
C THR A 168 11.68 12.71 0.20
N ALA A 169 12.77 13.14 0.84
CA ALA A 169 14.10 13.21 0.24
C ALA A 169 14.61 11.82 -0.18
N LEU A 170 14.48 10.81 0.70
CA LEU A 170 14.85 9.43 0.38
C LEU A 170 14.02 8.89 -0.80
N SER A 171 12.73 9.20 -0.85
CA SER A 171 11.88 8.82 -1.98
C SER A 171 12.40 9.40 -3.31
N PHE A 172 12.73 10.70 -3.35
CA PHE A 172 13.27 11.34 -4.55
C PHE A 172 14.69 10.88 -4.89
N LEU A 173 15.52 10.62 -3.89
CA LEU A 173 16.88 10.09 -4.06
C LEU A 173 16.88 8.78 -4.84
N PHE A 174 15.95 7.87 -4.52
CA PHE A 174 15.83 6.59 -5.24
C PHE A 174 15.03 6.70 -6.54
N TYR A 175 14.10 7.66 -6.62
CA TYR A 175 13.25 7.87 -7.80
C TYR A 175 14.01 8.46 -8.99
N LEU A 176 14.82 9.50 -8.80
CA LEU A 176 15.46 10.22 -9.89
C LEU A 176 16.38 9.32 -10.74
N PRO A 177 17.24 8.46 -10.16
CA PRO A 177 18.02 7.51 -10.94
C PRO A 177 17.14 6.54 -11.76
N VAL A 178 16.00 6.10 -11.23
CA VAL A 178 15.07 5.23 -11.98
C VAL A 178 14.51 5.94 -13.19
N VAL A 179 14.08 7.21 -13.06
CA VAL A 179 13.54 7.97 -14.20
C VAL A 179 14.59 8.18 -15.29
N LEU A 180 15.82 8.47 -14.90
CA LEU A 180 16.89 8.81 -15.83
C LEU A 180 17.55 7.58 -16.47
N PHE A 181 17.73 6.49 -15.72
CA PHE A 181 18.64 5.41 -16.15
C PHE A 181 17.99 4.04 -16.23
N SER A 182 16.73 3.84 -15.81
CA SER A 182 16.12 2.49 -15.82
C SER A 182 16.00 1.87 -17.22
N LYS A 183 15.86 2.70 -18.26
CA LYS A 183 15.81 2.23 -19.65
C LYS A 183 17.16 1.77 -20.20
N THR A 184 18.26 2.36 -19.72
CA THR A 184 19.62 2.02 -20.16
C THR A 184 20.28 0.99 -19.25
N VAL A 185 19.96 1.00 -17.95
CA VAL A 185 20.50 0.11 -16.93
C VAL A 185 19.33 -0.50 -16.14
N PRO A 186 18.80 -1.67 -16.56
CA PRO A 186 17.61 -2.28 -15.95
C PRO A 186 17.73 -2.50 -14.44
N VAL A 187 18.93 -2.79 -13.93
CA VAL A 187 19.20 -2.99 -12.49
C VAL A 187 18.83 -1.76 -11.65
N VAL A 188 18.92 -0.54 -12.21
CA VAL A 188 18.53 0.70 -11.51
C VAL A 188 17.03 0.69 -11.18
N GLY A 189 16.21 -0.06 -11.92
CA GLY A 189 14.79 -0.27 -11.60
C GLY A 189 14.55 -0.88 -10.23
N SER A 190 15.52 -1.60 -9.64
CA SER A 190 15.42 -2.14 -8.27
C SER A 190 15.29 -1.06 -7.19
N LEU A 191 15.74 0.17 -7.46
CA LEU A 191 15.59 1.32 -6.56
C LEU A 191 14.12 1.74 -6.36
N MET A 192 13.19 1.21 -7.17
CA MET A 192 11.76 1.37 -6.92
C MET A 192 11.33 0.80 -5.56
N MET A 193 11.93 -0.30 -5.09
CA MET A 193 11.59 -0.89 -3.78
C MET A 193 11.99 0.05 -2.62
N PRO A 194 13.25 0.54 -2.50
CA PRO A 194 13.61 1.56 -1.51
C PRO A 194 12.75 2.84 -1.56
N LYS A 195 12.41 3.32 -2.76
CA LYS A 195 11.47 4.45 -2.93
C LYS A 195 10.12 4.14 -2.28
N THR A 196 9.56 2.96 -2.54
CA THR A 196 8.28 2.53 -1.98
C THR A 196 8.34 2.38 -0.46
N VAL A 197 9.45 1.89 0.10
CA VAL A 197 9.68 1.86 1.56
C VAL A 197 9.61 3.27 2.16
N ALA A 198 10.17 4.28 1.49
CA ALA A 198 10.08 5.67 1.96
C ALA A 198 8.62 6.17 1.99
N TYR A 199 7.80 5.84 0.98
CA TYR A 199 6.37 6.15 0.98
C TYR A 199 5.58 5.42 2.06
N VAL A 200 5.85 4.13 2.29
CA VAL A 200 5.30 3.40 3.44
C VAL A 200 5.69 4.09 4.74
N GLY A 201 6.92 4.58 4.84
CA GLY A 201 7.39 5.39 5.96
C GLY A 201 6.56 6.65 6.17
N ILE A 202 6.22 7.40 5.11
CA ILE A 202 5.35 8.58 5.20
C ILE A 202 3.98 8.19 5.77
N VAL A 203 3.37 7.15 5.20
CA VAL A 203 2.05 6.66 5.63
C VAL A 203 2.08 6.17 7.07
N TYR A 204 3.11 5.43 7.45
CA TYR A 204 3.28 4.86 8.78
C TYR A 204 3.53 5.93 9.86
N VAL A 205 4.38 6.93 9.58
CA VAL A 205 4.61 8.05 10.50
C VAL A 205 3.30 8.83 10.70
N GLY A 206 2.54 9.10 9.64
CA GLY A 206 1.21 9.71 9.77
C GLY A 206 0.24 8.85 10.57
N PHE A 207 0.21 7.54 10.31
CA PHE A 207 -0.59 6.59 11.09
C PHE A 207 -0.26 6.64 12.58
N LYS A 208 1.04 6.62 12.95
CA LYS A 208 1.49 6.71 14.34
C LYS A 208 1.18 8.05 14.98
N HIS A 209 1.24 9.13 14.22
CA HIS A 209 0.89 10.47 14.69
C HIS A 209 -0.59 10.56 15.08
N PHE A 210 -1.49 10.02 14.26
CA PHE A 210 -2.94 10.11 14.48
C PHE A 210 -3.51 8.99 15.34
N ILE A 211 -2.88 7.83 15.37
CA ILE A 211 -3.31 6.64 16.12
C ILE A 211 -2.14 6.12 16.96
N PRO A 212 -1.75 6.85 18.03
CA PRO A 212 -0.53 6.57 18.79
C PRO A 212 -0.66 5.33 19.70
N LYS A 213 -1.87 5.05 20.19
CA LYS A 213 -2.14 3.98 21.16
C LYS A 213 -3.13 2.96 20.60
N PHE A 214 -2.87 1.69 20.91
CA PHE A 214 -3.82 0.61 20.64
C PHE A 214 -4.98 0.68 21.64
N SER A 215 -6.18 0.42 21.17
CA SER A 215 -7.39 0.28 22.00
C SER A 215 -8.26 -0.85 21.47
N LEU A 216 -9.27 -1.29 22.22
CA LEU A 216 -10.22 -2.29 21.71
C LEU A 216 -10.92 -1.83 20.42
N ARG A 217 -11.17 -0.52 20.29
CA ARG A 217 -11.69 0.08 19.07
C ARG A 217 -10.80 -0.23 17.86
N SER A 218 -9.49 -0.37 18.03
CA SER A 218 -8.58 -0.74 16.95
C SER A 218 -8.87 -2.12 16.35
N ILE A 219 -9.44 -3.06 17.11
CA ILE A 219 -9.85 -4.39 16.62
C ILE A 219 -11.10 -4.25 15.74
N LEU A 220 -12.09 -3.45 16.19
CA LEU A 220 -13.28 -3.12 15.40
C LEU A 220 -12.94 -2.33 14.12
N GLU A 221 -11.99 -1.41 14.20
CA GLU A 221 -11.50 -0.69 13.01
C GLU A 221 -10.83 -1.66 12.02
N ASN A 222 -10.05 -2.63 12.52
CA ASN A 222 -9.44 -3.66 11.68
C ASN A 222 -10.51 -4.52 10.99
N SER A 223 -11.60 -4.90 11.67
CA SER A 223 -12.67 -5.65 11.00
C SER A 223 -13.32 -4.86 9.87
N PHE A 224 -13.49 -3.54 10.03
CA PHE A 224 -13.99 -2.69 8.95
C PHE A 224 -13.00 -2.58 7.78
N VAL A 225 -11.71 -2.46 8.08
CA VAL A 225 -10.65 -2.50 7.05
C VAL A 225 -10.72 -3.81 6.26
N TYR A 226 -10.80 -4.95 6.95
CA TYR A 226 -10.91 -6.26 6.31
C TYR A 226 -12.20 -6.44 5.52
N LEU A 227 -13.30 -5.80 5.92
CA LEU A 227 -14.53 -5.81 5.14
C LEU A 227 -14.31 -5.16 3.76
N ILE A 228 -13.72 -3.96 3.72
CA ILE A 228 -13.43 -3.26 2.47
C ILE A 228 -12.45 -4.07 1.61
N LEU A 229 -11.34 -4.54 2.20
CA LEU A 229 -10.34 -5.32 1.48
C LEU A 229 -10.90 -6.66 0.98
N GLY A 230 -11.75 -7.32 1.77
CA GLY A 230 -12.42 -8.56 1.40
C GLY A 230 -13.36 -8.36 0.21
N LEU A 231 -14.20 -7.33 0.24
CA LEU A 231 -15.08 -7.01 -0.89
C LEU A 231 -14.28 -6.68 -2.16
N ALA A 232 -13.23 -5.86 -2.05
CA ALA A 232 -12.34 -5.56 -3.17
C ALA A 232 -11.66 -6.82 -3.74
N ALA A 233 -11.22 -7.74 -2.87
CA ALA A 233 -10.66 -9.03 -3.25
C ALA A 233 -11.67 -9.90 -4.03
N GLY A 234 -12.95 -9.88 -3.64
CA GLY A 234 -14.02 -10.61 -4.35
C GLY A 234 -14.29 -10.04 -5.74
N VAL A 235 -14.32 -8.70 -5.87
CA VAL A 235 -14.43 -8.03 -7.18
C VAL A 235 -13.23 -8.36 -8.05
N PHE A 236 -12.00 -8.25 -7.51
CA PHE A 236 -10.79 -8.57 -8.24
C PHE A 236 -10.79 -10.01 -8.75
N PHE A 237 -11.15 -10.99 -7.90
CA PHE A 237 -11.29 -12.38 -8.33
C PHE A 237 -12.22 -12.51 -9.54
N ARG A 238 -13.44 -11.97 -9.45
CA ARG A 238 -14.46 -12.11 -10.49
C ARG A 238 -14.04 -11.48 -11.82
N GLU A 239 -13.53 -10.25 -11.78
CA GLU A 239 -13.14 -9.55 -13.01
C GLU A 239 -11.86 -10.14 -13.60
N PHE A 240 -10.90 -10.54 -12.77
CA PHE A 240 -9.62 -11.08 -13.24
C PHE A 240 -9.76 -12.47 -13.85
N THR A 241 -10.56 -13.37 -13.28
CA THR A 241 -10.80 -14.69 -13.90
C THR A 241 -11.57 -14.56 -15.20
N LYS A 242 -12.60 -13.69 -15.24
CA LYS A 242 -13.36 -13.41 -16.46
C LYS A 242 -12.46 -12.84 -17.56
N PHE A 243 -11.60 -11.88 -17.23
CA PHE A 243 -10.66 -11.27 -18.18
C PHE A 243 -9.71 -12.31 -18.80
N ASN A 244 -9.32 -13.33 -18.04
CA ASN A 244 -8.43 -14.39 -18.51
C ASN A 244 -9.17 -15.65 -19.01
N GLY A 245 -10.51 -15.65 -19.06
CA GLY A 245 -11.29 -16.82 -19.46
C GLY A 245 -11.07 -18.05 -18.57
N PHE A 246 -10.86 -17.85 -17.27
CA PHE A 246 -10.54 -18.91 -16.31
C PHE A 246 -11.77 -19.35 -15.51
N ASP A 247 -12.17 -20.62 -15.65
CA ASP A 247 -13.33 -21.21 -14.96
C ASP A 247 -12.95 -22.25 -13.88
N GLY A 248 -11.65 -22.40 -13.59
CA GLY A 248 -11.14 -23.38 -12.63
C GLY A 248 -11.18 -22.92 -11.16
N VAL A 249 -10.64 -23.77 -10.27
CA VAL A 249 -10.42 -23.42 -8.86
C VAL A 249 -9.06 -22.74 -8.71
N SER A 250 -9.02 -21.62 -8.00
CA SER A 250 -7.77 -20.92 -7.66
C SER A 250 -7.81 -20.40 -6.23
N TYR A 251 -6.65 -20.07 -5.67
CA TYR A 251 -6.60 -19.45 -4.33
C TYR A 251 -7.31 -18.08 -4.28
N LEU A 252 -7.56 -17.41 -5.42
CA LEU A 252 -8.34 -16.17 -5.47
C LEU A 252 -9.80 -16.38 -5.05
N SER A 253 -10.41 -17.50 -5.44
CA SER A 253 -11.82 -17.79 -5.07
C SER A 253 -11.97 -18.00 -3.56
N LEU A 254 -10.93 -18.50 -2.90
CA LEU A 254 -10.89 -18.71 -1.46
C LEU A 254 -10.51 -17.44 -0.67
N MET A 255 -9.78 -16.51 -1.29
CA MET A 255 -9.22 -15.33 -0.62
C MET A 255 -10.30 -14.45 0.01
N HIS A 256 -11.37 -14.15 -0.73
CA HIS A 256 -12.48 -13.34 -0.23
C HIS A 256 -13.05 -13.90 1.07
N ALA A 257 -13.35 -15.21 1.11
CA ALA A 257 -13.90 -15.88 2.28
C ALA A 257 -12.92 -15.86 3.47
N HIS A 258 -11.63 -16.09 3.25
CA HIS A 258 -10.62 -16.05 4.32
C HIS A 258 -10.49 -14.64 4.91
N VAL A 259 -10.50 -13.60 4.08
CA VAL A 259 -10.47 -12.20 4.56
C VAL A 259 -11.73 -11.87 5.35
N LEU A 260 -12.91 -12.28 4.88
CA LEU A 260 -14.16 -12.01 5.61
C LEU A 260 -14.25 -12.79 6.93
N VAL A 261 -13.93 -14.08 6.95
CA VAL A 261 -14.03 -14.88 8.17
C VAL A 261 -12.93 -14.52 9.16
N LEU A 262 -11.66 -14.58 8.76
CA LEU A 262 -10.52 -14.35 9.66
C LEU A 262 -10.28 -12.86 9.94
N GLY A 263 -10.67 -11.98 9.02
CA GLY A 263 -10.48 -10.54 9.16
C GLY A 263 -11.69 -9.84 9.77
N VAL A 264 -12.91 -10.17 9.36
CA VAL A 264 -14.14 -9.49 9.82
C VAL A 264 -14.78 -10.24 10.97
N VAL A 265 -15.24 -11.47 10.73
CA VAL A 265 -16.05 -12.24 11.70
C VAL A 265 -15.28 -12.50 12.98
N LEU A 266 -14.07 -13.07 12.89
CA LEU A 266 -13.26 -13.37 14.06
C LEU A 266 -12.82 -12.09 14.79
N SER A 267 -12.46 -11.01 14.08
CA SER A 267 -12.08 -9.75 14.73
C SER A 267 -13.25 -9.10 15.47
N LEU A 268 -14.47 -9.15 14.89
CA LEU A 268 -15.68 -8.70 15.57
C LEU A 268 -15.99 -9.57 16.80
N ALA A 269 -15.87 -10.89 16.68
CA ALA A 269 -16.04 -11.80 17.81
C ALA A 269 -15.03 -11.51 18.93
N ALA A 270 -13.76 -11.29 18.59
CA ALA A 270 -12.72 -10.92 19.54
C ALA A 270 -13.01 -9.55 20.20
N TYR A 271 -13.43 -8.54 19.42
CA TYR A 271 -13.84 -7.25 19.95
C TYR A 271 -14.99 -7.37 20.96
N LEU A 272 -16.05 -8.11 20.61
CA LEU A 272 -17.19 -8.33 21.49
C LEU A 272 -16.80 -9.12 22.75
N ALA A 273 -15.95 -10.14 22.61
CA ALA A 273 -15.46 -10.94 23.73
C ALA A 273 -14.65 -10.08 24.72
N PHE A 274 -13.72 -9.26 24.23
CA PHE A 274 -12.95 -8.34 25.09
C PHE A 274 -13.78 -7.21 25.67
N LYS A 275 -14.85 -6.77 24.98
CA LYS A 275 -15.77 -5.75 25.50
C LYS A 275 -16.57 -6.24 26.70
N GLN A 276 -16.76 -7.54 26.85
CA GLN A 276 -17.44 -8.15 28.01
C GLN A 276 -16.51 -8.31 29.23
N VAL A 277 -15.20 -8.13 29.08
CA VAL A 277 -14.25 -8.24 30.19
C VAL A 277 -14.40 -6.99 31.10
N PRO A 278 -14.73 -7.14 32.40
CA PRO A 278 -15.09 -6.02 33.27
C PRO A 278 -14.01 -4.94 33.41
N SER A 279 -12.74 -5.34 33.45
CA SER A 279 -11.60 -4.41 33.40
C SER A 279 -10.43 -4.98 32.61
N LEU A 280 -9.97 -4.22 31.63
CA LEU A 280 -8.73 -4.49 30.90
C LEU A 280 -7.70 -3.45 31.32
N ASP A 281 -6.89 -3.81 32.30
CA ASP A 281 -5.75 -2.99 32.71
C ASP A 281 -4.72 -2.84 31.57
N GLU A 282 -3.74 -1.95 31.75
CA GLU A 282 -2.75 -1.69 30.71
C GLU A 282 -1.92 -2.94 30.34
N LYS A 283 -1.71 -3.86 31.30
CA LYS A 283 -0.95 -5.11 31.09
C LYS A 283 -1.74 -6.07 30.19
N LYS A 284 -3.02 -6.31 30.49
CA LYS A 284 -3.94 -7.14 29.71
C LYS A 284 -4.11 -6.53 28.31
N LEU A 285 -4.30 -5.21 28.19
CA LEU A 285 -4.39 -4.54 26.90
C LEU A 285 -3.11 -4.68 26.06
N ALA A 286 -1.93 -4.66 26.69
CA ALA A 286 -0.67 -4.90 26.00
C ALA A 286 -0.56 -6.34 25.48
N CYS A 287 -1.08 -7.34 26.20
CA CYS A 287 -1.20 -8.72 25.71
C CYS A 287 -2.13 -8.79 24.48
N VAL A 288 -3.31 -8.19 24.56
CA VAL A 288 -4.28 -8.14 23.44
C VAL A 288 -3.66 -7.48 22.21
N ARG A 289 -2.92 -6.38 22.39
CA ARG A 289 -2.20 -5.71 21.30
C ARG A 289 -1.19 -6.65 20.61
N ARG A 290 -0.42 -7.43 21.39
CA ARG A 290 0.54 -8.39 20.84
C ARG A 290 -0.15 -9.51 20.07
N ALA A 291 -1.19 -10.11 20.65
CA ALA A 291 -1.97 -11.16 19.98
C ALA A 291 -2.57 -10.65 18.67
N ASN A 292 -3.17 -9.45 18.69
CA ASN A 292 -3.71 -8.80 17.50
C ASN A 292 -2.61 -8.51 16.46
N TYR A 293 -1.41 -8.10 16.86
CA TYR A 293 -0.30 -7.89 15.93
C TYR A 293 0.08 -9.18 15.19
N PHE A 294 0.29 -10.30 15.90
CA PHE A 294 0.63 -11.57 15.29
C PHE A 294 -0.45 -12.09 14.34
N TRP A 295 -1.72 -11.98 14.75
CA TRP A 295 -2.85 -12.32 13.91
C TRP A 295 -2.87 -11.49 12.62
N ASN A 296 -2.82 -10.16 12.71
CA ASN A 296 -2.91 -9.29 11.52
C ASN A 296 -1.69 -9.48 10.59
N MET A 297 -0.51 -9.77 11.13
CA MET A 297 0.68 -10.12 10.33
C MET A 297 0.53 -11.48 9.63
N GLY A 298 0.06 -12.50 10.34
CA GLY A 298 -0.22 -13.81 9.73
C GLY A 298 -1.28 -13.70 8.62
N LEU A 299 -2.36 -12.97 8.87
CA LEU A 299 -3.41 -12.75 7.88
C LEU A 299 -2.92 -11.95 6.67
N LEU A 300 -2.09 -10.91 6.86
CA LEU A 300 -1.48 -10.15 5.76
C LEU A 300 -0.67 -11.08 4.84
N ILE A 301 0.22 -11.90 5.41
CA ILE A 301 1.05 -12.85 4.65
C ILE A 301 0.15 -13.85 3.91
N THR A 302 -0.83 -14.44 4.61
CA THR A 302 -1.76 -15.39 3.99
C THR A 302 -2.49 -14.77 2.79
N VAL A 303 -3.03 -13.56 2.94
CA VAL A 303 -3.77 -12.88 1.85
C VAL A 303 -2.86 -12.54 0.68
N VAL A 304 -1.67 -11.99 0.94
CA VAL A 304 -0.69 -11.68 -0.12
C VAL A 304 -0.29 -12.93 -0.90
N LEU A 305 -0.08 -14.05 -0.21
CA LEU A 305 0.31 -15.30 -0.85
C LEU A 305 -0.86 -15.97 -1.59
N MET A 306 -2.08 -15.88 -1.06
CA MET A 306 -3.28 -16.34 -1.78
C MET A 306 -3.51 -15.51 -3.05
N LEU A 307 -3.32 -14.19 -2.99
CA LEU A 307 -3.41 -13.30 -4.15
C LEU A 307 -2.35 -13.66 -5.18
N LEU A 308 -1.08 -13.77 -4.79
CA LEU A 308 0.02 -14.09 -5.70
C LEU A 308 -0.14 -15.46 -6.35
N ARG A 309 -0.34 -16.52 -5.54
CA ARG A 309 -0.53 -17.88 -6.06
C ARG A 309 -1.77 -17.98 -6.93
N GLY A 310 -2.84 -17.29 -6.54
CA GLY A 310 -4.07 -17.20 -7.30
C GLY A 310 -3.88 -16.54 -8.67
N ILE A 311 -3.15 -15.42 -8.75
CA ILE A 311 -2.78 -14.77 -10.02
C ILE A 311 -2.00 -15.76 -10.90
N ILE A 312 -0.98 -16.43 -10.35
CA ILE A 312 -0.17 -17.41 -11.09
C ILE A 312 -1.03 -18.53 -11.67
N THR A 313 -1.96 -19.08 -10.87
CA THR A 313 -2.87 -20.15 -11.30
C THR A 313 -3.78 -19.69 -12.45
N VAL A 314 -4.39 -18.50 -12.33
CA VAL A 314 -5.30 -17.97 -13.35
C VAL A 314 -4.59 -17.68 -14.67
N LEU A 315 -3.33 -17.25 -14.61
CA LEU A 315 -2.52 -17.02 -15.81
C LEU A 315 -2.07 -18.32 -16.52
N GLY A 316 -2.45 -19.49 -16.01
CA GLY A 316 -2.17 -20.79 -16.63
C GLY A 316 -0.67 -21.14 -16.65
N ASN A 317 0.10 -20.59 -15.71
CA ASN A 317 1.52 -20.86 -15.56
C ASN A 317 1.77 -21.83 -14.42
N ASN A 318 2.42 -22.95 -14.75
CA ASN A 318 3.03 -23.81 -13.74
C ASN A 318 4.30 -23.10 -13.25
N TYR A 319 4.51 -23.04 -11.94
CA TYR A 319 5.71 -22.47 -11.33
C TYR A 319 6.96 -22.85 -12.13
N THR A 320 7.77 -21.87 -12.53
CA THR A 320 8.90 -22.13 -13.44
C THR A 320 9.97 -23.06 -12.84
N SER A 321 9.91 -23.35 -11.53
CA SER A 321 10.69 -24.42 -10.90
C SER A 321 10.07 -24.96 -9.60
N LYS A 322 10.45 -26.19 -9.20
CA LYS A 322 10.12 -26.77 -7.88
C LYS A 322 10.59 -25.89 -6.71
N ALA A 323 11.72 -25.20 -6.88
CA ALA A 323 12.28 -24.29 -5.87
C ALA A 323 11.39 -23.07 -5.62
N GLN A 324 10.79 -22.50 -6.67
CA GLN A 324 9.84 -21.38 -6.54
C GLN A 324 8.57 -21.79 -5.81
N TYR A 325 8.04 -22.97 -6.13
CA TYR A 325 6.90 -23.54 -5.42
C TYR A 325 7.21 -23.74 -3.93
N ALA A 326 8.36 -24.34 -3.62
CA ALA A 326 8.81 -24.56 -2.25
C ALA A 326 8.98 -23.24 -1.48
N ALA A 327 9.56 -22.20 -2.12
CA ALA A 327 9.71 -20.89 -1.51
C ALA A 327 8.35 -20.23 -1.16
N LEU A 328 7.39 -20.22 -2.10
CA LEU A 328 6.06 -19.69 -1.84
C LEU A 328 5.30 -20.49 -0.78
N SER A 329 5.47 -21.82 -0.76
CA SER A 329 4.91 -22.69 0.28
C SER A 329 5.53 -22.39 1.66
N GLY A 330 6.85 -22.16 1.73
CA GLY A 330 7.54 -21.81 2.97
C GLY A 330 7.06 -20.47 3.54
N ILE A 331 6.92 -19.44 2.68
CA ILE A 331 6.39 -18.13 3.10
C ILE A 331 4.93 -18.26 3.57
N ALA A 332 4.11 -19.04 2.86
CA ALA A 332 2.74 -19.32 3.30
C ALA A 332 2.70 -20.03 4.67
N GLY A 333 3.64 -20.96 4.93
CA GLY A 333 3.79 -21.62 6.22
C GLY A 333 4.06 -20.64 7.37
N ILE A 334 4.90 -19.61 7.15
CA ILE A 334 5.12 -18.53 8.12
C ILE A 334 3.81 -17.80 8.43
N GLY A 335 3.02 -17.47 7.40
CA GLY A 335 1.70 -16.85 7.58
C GLY A 335 0.77 -17.69 8.48
N HIS A 336 0.72 -19.00 8.26
CA HIS A 336 -0.08 -19.92 9.09
C HIS A 336 0.42 -19.99 10.53
N ILE A 337 1.73 -20.06 10.76
CA ILE A 337 2.31 -20.11 12.11
C ILE A 337 1.96 -18.83 12.89
N LEU A 338 2.13 -17.66 12.28
CA LEU A 338 1.80 -16.38 12.92
C LEU A 338 0.31 -16.24 13.18
N LEU A 339 -0.52 -16.67 12.24
CA LEU A 339 -1.99 -16.64 12.39
C LEU A 339 -2.45 -17.58 13.51
N ALA A 340 -1.95 -18.82 13.54
CA ALA A 340 -2.25 -19.78 14.61
C ALA A 340 -1.82 -19.25 15.97
N PHE A 341 -0.60 -18.72 16.07
CA PHE A 341 -0.10 -18.11 17.30
C PHE A 341 -0.97 -16.92 17.74
N GLY A 342 -1.32 -16.01 16.82
CA GLY A 342 -2.16 -14.86 17.12
C GLY A 342 -3.57 -15.23 17.59
N LEU A 343 -4.20 -16.21 16.95
CA LEU A 343 -5.52 -16.71 17.32
C LEU A 343 -5.49 -17.44 18.67
N ILE A 344 -4.60 -18.41 18.85
CA ILE A 344 -4.45 -19.15 20.12
C ILE A 344 -4.17 -18.18 21.27
N TYR A 345 -3.24 -17.24 21.07
CA TYR A 345 -2.91 -16.26 22.11
C TYR A 345 -4.12 -15.37 22.45
N THR A 346 -4.92 -14.97 21.46
CA THR A 346 -6.17 -14.21 21.69
C THR A 346 -7.13 -15.01 22.56
N PHE A 347 -7.34 -16.30 22.27
CA PHE A 347 -8.21 -17.18 23.06
C PHE A 347 -7.71 -17.36 24.49
N LEU A 348 -6.41 -17.61 24.67
CA LEU A 348 -5.82 -17.78 26.00
C LEU A 348 -5.99 -16.54 26.88
N ILE A 349 -5.88 -15.33 26.29
CA ILE A 349 -6.14 -14.10 27.03
C ILE A 349 -7.61 -14.06 27.47
N ILE A 350 -8.56 -14.33 26.57
CA ILE A 350 -10.00 -14.30 26.87
C ILE A 350 -10.32 -15.28 28.01
N LEU A 351 -9.84 -16.53 27.93
CA LEU A 351 -10.07 -17.55 28.96
C LEU A 351 -9.54 -17.10 30.32
N LYS A 352 -8.27 -16.68 30.38
CA LYS A 352 -7.65 -16.23 31.64
C LYS A 352 -8.36 -15.03 32.25
N THR A 353 -8.83 -14.09 31.43
CA THR A 353 -9.53 -12.90 31.93
C THR A 353 -10.96 -13.15 32.41
N ARG A 354 -11.50 -14.36 32.25
CA ARG A 354 -12.82 -14.78 32.74
C ARG A 354 -12.75 -15.65 33.99
N GLU A 355 -11.58 -16.19 34.31
CA GLU A 355 -11.31 -16.93 35.55
C GLU A 355 -10.97 -15.98 36.72
N ASP A 356 -10.43 -14.80 36.41
CA ASP A 356 -10.27 -13.65 37.32
C ASP A 356 -11.60 -12.89 37.49
#